data_AF-A0A4Q0Y975-F1
#
_entry.id   AF-A0A4Q0Y975-F1
#
_cell.length_a   1.000
_cell.length_b   1.000
_cell.length_c   1.000
_cell.angle_alpha   90.00
_cell.angle_beta   90.00
_cell.angle_gamma   90.00
#
_symmetry.space_group_name_H-M   'P 1'
#
loop_
_entity.id
_entity.type
_entity.pdbx_description
1 polymer ?
#
loop_
_entity_poly.entity_id
_entity_poly.type
_entity_poly.pdbx_seq_one_letter_code
_entity_poly.pdbx_strand_id
1 'polypeptide(L)' 'MSSNAIGTLIRIFLIFVSLLFIWFCLVFCIYIFVVLIFGISFSVNSLMILYLGTLIFRFFYPRNVLQ' A
#
# COMPACT_ATOMS: atom_id res chain seq x y z
N MET A 1 33.61 5.63 -4.69
CA MET A 1 32.83 4.39 -4.88
C MET A 1 31.48 4.46 -4.14
N SER A 2 30.72 5.57 -4.31
CA SER A 2 29.56 5.89 -3.44
C SER A 2 28.35 6.52 -4.14
N SER A 3 28.52 7.19 -5.29
CA SER A 3 27.40 7.85 -5.98
C SER A 3 26.40 6.86 -6.60
N ASN A 4 26.89 5.74 -7.14
CA ASN A 4 26.03 4.73 -7.76
C ASN A 4 25.14 4.00 -6.74
N ALA A 5 25.65 3.73 -5.53
CA ALA A 5 24.89 3.02 -4.49
C ALA A 5 23.69 3.84 -3.99
N ILE A 6 23.87 5.16 -3.85
CA ILE A 6 22.78 6.08 -3.45
C ILE A 6 21.67 6.10 -4.50
N GLY A 7 22.03 6.17 -5.79
CA GLY A 7 21.07 6.12 -6.88
C GLY A 7 20.26 4.81 -6.92
N THR A 8 20.90 3.67 -6.63
CA THR A 8 20.23 2.37 -6.55
C THR A 8 19.27 2.30 -5.36
N LEU A 9 19.67 2.78 -4.18
CA LEU A 9 18.80 2.84 -3.00
C LEU A 9 17.55 3.69 -3.24
N ILE A 10 17.71 4.86 -3.85
CA ILE A 10 16.58 5.75 -4.19
C ILE A 10 15.63 5.05 -5.17
N ARG A 11 16.14 4.36 -6.19
CA ARG A 11 15.32 3.64 -7.16
C ARG A 11 14.52 2.51 -6.51
N ILE A 12 15.16 1.73 -5.64
CA ILE A 12 14.48 0.64 -4.90
C ILE A 12 13.39 1.21 -4.00
N PHE A 13 13.68 2.30 -3.29
CA PHE A 13 12.71 2.98 -2.44
C PHE A 13 11.51 3.50 -3.23
N LEU A 14 11.75 4.15 -4.38
CA LEU A 14 10.69 4.61 -5.29
C LEU A 14 9.81 3.47 -5.79
N ILE A 15 10.40 2.34 -6.19
CA ILE A 15 9.65 1.16 -6.61
C ILE A 15 8.79 0.62 -5.47
N PHE A 16 9.34 0.55 -4.26
CA PHE A 16 8.62 0.10 -3.07
C PHE A 16 7.43 1.01 -2.73
N VAL A 17 7.64 2.33 -2.73
CA VAL A 17 6.59 3.32 -2.48
C VAL A 17 5.52 3.28 -3.57
N SER A 18 5.91 3.19 -4.84
CA SER A 18 4.96 3.07 -5.96
C SER A 18 4.10 1.82 -5.83
N LEU A 19 4.69 0.69 -5.45
CA LEU A 19 3.97 -0.55 -5.25
C LEU A 19 2.95 -0.45 -4.10
N LEU A 20 3.35 0.13 -2.96
CA LEU A 20 2.45 0.39 -1.84
C LEU A 20 1.28 1.31 -2.24
N PHE A 21 1.58 2.36 -3.01
CA PHE A 21 0.58 3.29 -3.50
C PHE A 21 -0.47 2.62 -4.40
N ILE A 22 -0.03 1.79 -5.35
CA ILE A 22 -0.93 1.05 -6.26
C ILE A 22 -1.88 0.14 -5.45
N TRP A 23 -1.37 -0.57 -4.45
CA TRP A 23 -2.17 -1.43 -3.59
C TRP A 23 -3.19 -0.65 -2.76
N PHE A 24 -2.75 0.46 -2.16
CA PHE A 24 -3.64 1.34 -1.43
C PHE A 24 -4.75 1.89 -2.32
N CYS A 25 -4.44 2.34 -3.55
CA CYS A 25 -5.43 2.79 -4.52
C CYS A 25 -6.47 1.71 -4.85
N LEU A 26 -6.05 0.45 -5.01
CA LEU A 26 -6.96 -0.66 -5.30
C LEU A 26 -7.95 -0.89 -4.15
N VAL A 27 -7.44 -0.95 -2.92
CA VAL A 27 -8.28 -1.10 -1.71
C VAL A 27 -9.18 0.12 -1.51
N PHE A 28 -8.68 1.31 -1.80
CA PHE A 28 -9.45 2.55 -1.72
C PHE A 28 -10.61 2.57 -2.73
N CYS A 29 -10.40 2.13 -3.97
CA CYS A 29 -11.46 1.98 -4.96
C CYS A 29 -12.55 1.00 -4.50
N ILE A 30 -12.15 -0.13 -3.90
CA ILE A 30 -13.10 -1.10 -3.33
C ILE A 30 -13.90 -0.45 -2.19
N TYR A 31 -13.23 0.29 -1.30
CA TYR A 31 -13.89 0.98 -0.20
C TYR A 31 -14.92 2.01 -0.70
N ILE A 32 -14.55 2.85 -1.68
CA ILE A 32 -15.49 3.79 -2.31
C ILE A 32 -16.68 3.06 -2.93
N PHE A 33 -16.44 1.96 -3.63
CA PHE A 33 -17.50 1.18 -4.24
C PHE A 33 -18.50 0.65 -3.20
N VAL A 34 -18.01 0.11 -2.08
CA VAL A 34 -18.85 -0.33 -0.95
C VAL A 34 -19.62 0.84 -0.35
N VAL A 35 -18.95 1.97 -0.09
CA VAL A 35 -19.58 3.17 0.47
C VAL A 35 -20.72 3.68 -0.43
N LEU A 36 -20.53 3.67 -1.75
CA LEU A 36 -21.55 4.08 -2.72
C LEU A 36 -22.72 3.09 -2.78
N ILE A 37 -22.47 1.78 -2.76
CA ILE A 37 -23.54 0.76 -2.80
C ILE A 37 -24.41 0.81 -1.56
N PHE A 38 -23.78 0.90 -0.39
CA PHE A 38 -24.48 0.81 0.90
C PHE A 38 -24.90 2.19 1.44
N GLY A 39 -24.56 3.28 0.76
CA GLY A 39 -24.89 4.64 1.18
C GLY A 39 -24.28 5.04 2.53
N ILE A 40 -23.11 4.47 2.87
CA ILE A 40 -22.46 4.69 4.16
C ILE A 40 -21.73 6.05 4.14
N SER A 41 -21.53 6.67 5.29
CA SER A 41 -20.72 7.88 5.39
C SER A 41 -19.22 7.57 5.23
N PHE A 42 -18.53 8.41 4.46
CA PHE A 42 -17.10 8.32 4.30
C PHE A 42 -16.39 8.76 5.60
N SER A 43 -15.53 7.90 6.13
CA SER A 43 -14.81 8.18 7.37
C SER A 43 -13.30 8.14 7.15
N VAL A 44 -12.62 9.22 7.56
CA VAL A 44 -11.15 9.32 7.50
C VAL A 44 -10.48 8.28 8.39
N ASN A 45 -11.12 7.90 9.50
CA ASN A 45 -10.60 6.84 10.38
C ASN A 45 -10.56 5.49 9.64
N SER A 46 -11.57 5.18 8.83
CA SER A 46 -11.60 3.97 8.01
C SER A 46 -10.47 3.96 6.98
N LEU A 47 -10.09 5.12 6.43
CA LEU A 47 -8.94 5.22 5.52
C LEU A 47 -7.61 4.93 6.22
N MET A 48 -7.38 5.46 7.43
CA MET A 48 -6.16 5.15 8.19
C MET A 48 -6.07 3.66 8.49
N ILE A 49 -7.18 3.02 8.83
CA ILE A 49 -7.23 1.58 9.08
C ILE A 49 -6.94 0.80 7.80
N LEU A 50 -7.50 1.19 6.65
CA LEU A 50 -7.22 0.55 5.36
C LEU A 50 -5.75 0.70 4.96
N TYR A 51 -5.16 1.88 5.17
CA TYR A 51 -3.74 2.13 4.92
C TYR A 51 -2.85 1.24 5.80
N LEU A 52 -3.07 1.25 7.12
CA LEU A 52 -2.34 0.40 8.06
C LEU A 52 -2.52 -1.09 7.76
N GLY A 53 -3.75 -1.51 7.42
CA GLY A 53 -4.06 -2.88 7.03
C GLY A 53 -3.29 -3.30 5.77
N THR A 54 -3.22 -2.46 4.74
CA THR A 54 -2.43 -2.75 3.53
C THR A 54 -0.94 -2.86 3.82
N LEU A 55 -0.39 -2.02 4.70
CA LEU A 55 1.00 -2.11 5.15
C LEU A 55 1.26 -3.42 5.87
N ILE A 56 0.48 -3.75 6.90
CA ILE A 56 0.63 -4.99 7.69
C ILE A 56 0.51 -6.19 6.76
N PHE A 57 -0.53 -6.26 5.93
CA PHE A 57 -0.70 -7.35 4.98
C PHE A 57 0.52 -7.50 4.07
N ARG A 58 1.11 -6.41 3.59
CA ARG A 58 2.27 -6.50 2.69
C ARG A 58 3.57 -6.87 3.42
N PHE A 59 3.78 -6.38 4.63
CA PHE A 59 4.95 -6.74 5.46
C PHE A 59 4.88 -8.18 5.96
N PHE A 60 3.68 -8.65 6.30
CA PHE A 60 3.45 -9.99 6.87
C PHE A 60 3.03 -11.04 5.86
N TYR A 61 2.82 -10.70 4.58
CA TYR A 61 2.65 -11.67 3.50
C TYR A 61 4.02 -11.95 2.86
N PRO A 62 4.81 -12.87 3.42
CA PRO A 62 6.16 -13.09 2.98
C PRO A 62 6.01 -13.97 1.75
N ARG A 63 6.43 -13.47 0.57
CA ARG A 63 6.67 -14.38 -0.56
C ARG A 63 7.74 -15.45 -0.25
N ASN A 64 8.35 -15.42 0.95
CA ASN A 64 9.47 -16.25 1.37
C ASN A 64 9.10 -17.36 2.39
N VAL A 65 7.82 -17.65 2.67
CA VAL A 65 7.45 -18.76 3.60
C VAL A 65 7.15 -20.09 2.88
N LEU A 66 7.19 -20.12 1.54
CA LEU A 66 6.99 -21.34 0.74
C LEU A 66 8.14 -21.62 -0.25
N GLN A 67 9.36 -21.17 0.06
CA GLN A 67 10.58 -21.64 -0.62
C GLN A 67 11.45 -22.43 0.35
#